data_AF-A0A4Q5QD28-F1
#
_entry.id   AF-A0A4Q5QD28-F1
#
_cell.length_a   1.000
_cell.length_b   1.000
_cell.length_c   1.000
_cell.angle_alpha   90.00
_cell.angle_beta   90.00
_cell.angle_gamma   90.00
#
_symmetry.space_group_name_H-M   'P 1'
#
loop_
_entity.id
_entity.type
_entity.pdbx_description
1 polymer ?
#
loop_
_entity_poly.entity_id
_entity_poly.type
_entity_poly.pdbx_seq_one_letter_code
_entity_poly.pdbx_strand_id
1 'polypeptide(L)'
;MSEKLSPDALGSGGLTPASVAAEDLRASAEDMEQAAWREGIDPSGPLGVWVTALRHALVNLADISEKHSQGVTETIRNTQKLVDGEIKQLREANKQAVHAMNEAKAALSRAKVEAETVTLKTIQDLGPQILKGIREAVVIRERQYNRKVEWRRASLVAVAVLGLFLGGYSWRAWQ
;
A
#
# COMPACT_ATOMS: atom_id res chain seq x y z
N MET A 1 -39.96 -22.10 12.28
CA MET A 1 -39.69 -20.66 12.17
C MET A 1 -39.05 -20.25 13.49
N SER A 2 -37.73 -20.44 13.62
CA SER A 2 -37.00 -20.17 14.86
C SER A 2 -36.61 -18.71 14.89
N GLU A 3 -37.38 -17.95 15.67
CA GLU A 3 -37.05 -16.58 16.05
C GLU A 3 -35.78 -16.63 16.90
N LYS A 4 -34.66 -16.24 16.29
CA LYS A 4 -33.39 -16.06 16.98
C LYS A 4 -33.57 -14.91 17.96
N LEU A 5 -33.75 -15.24 19.25
CA LEU A 5 -33.66 -14.29 20.34
C LEU A 5 -32.33 -13.54 20.23
N SER A 6 -32.46 -12.23 20.04
CA SER A 6 -31.36 -11.29 19.93
C SER A 6 -30.62 -11.20 21.27
N PRO A 7 -29.28 -11.37 21.31
CA PRO A 7 -28.48 -11.18 22.53
C PRO A 7 -28.42 -9.72 23.01
N ASP A 8 -29.04 -8.78 22.28
CA ASP A 8 -29.07 -7.35 22.61
C ASP A 8 -30.17 -6.95 23.61
N ALA A 9 -30.97 -7.91 24.12
CA ALA A 9 -31.94 -7.66 25.18
C ALA A 9 -31.35 -7.68 26.61
N LEU A 10 -30.03 -7.74 26.76
CA LEU A 10 -29.33 -7.58 28.04
C LEU A 10 -28.96 -6.11 28.31
N GLY A 11 -29.93 -5.21 28.13
CA GLY A 11 -29.99 -3.95 28.87
C GLY A 11 -30.50 -4.17 30.30
N SER A 12 -30.30 -5.36 30.87
CA SER A 12 -30.71 -5.71 32.22
C SER A 12 -29.81 -4.98 33.21
N GLY A 13 -30.41 -4.12 34.02
CA GLY A 13 -29.81 -3.47 35.19
C GLY A 13 -29.29 -4.49 36.21
N GLY A 14 -28.18 -5.13 35.87
CA GLY A 14 -27.35 -5.84 36.82
C GLY A 14 -26.63 -4.79 37.67
N LEU A 15 -26.81 -4.89 38.98
CA LEU A 15 -26.04 -4.11 39.95
C LEU A 15 -24.55 -4.22 39.60
N THR A 16 -23.92 -3.11 39.27
CA THR A 16 -22.48 -3.10 39.03
C THR A 16 -21.78 -3.33 40.37
N PRO A 17 -20.57 -3.92 40.41
CA PRO A 17 -19.81 -4.01 41.66
C PRO A 17 -19.66 -2.65 42.36
N ALA A 18 -19.58 -1.57 41.58
CA ALA A 18 -19.55 -0.21 42.09
C ALA A 18 -20.90 0.27 42.67
N SER A 19 -22.04 -0.09 42.06
CA SER A 19 -23.35 0.25 42.63
C SER A 19 -23.64 -0.52 43.92
N VAL A 20 -23.20 -1.79 44.00
CA VAL A 20 -23.27 -2.58 45.24
C VAL A 20 -22.41 -1.94 46.33
N ALA A 21 -21.15 -1.61 46.03
CA ALA A 21 -20.25 -0.97 47.00
C ALA A 21 -20.72 0.44 47.41
N ALA A 22 -21.33 1.21 46.50
CA ALA A 22 -21.94 2.50 46.80
C ALA A 22 -23.13 2.34 47.75
N GLU A 23 -23.96 1.32 47.54
CA GLU A 23 -25.09 1.02 48.43
C GLU A 23 -24.63 0.56 49.82
N ASP A 24 -23.63 -0.32 49.90
CA ASP A 24 -23.03 -0.73 51.16
C ASP A 24 -22.45 0.47 51.95
N LEU A 25 -21.88 1.45 51.24
CA LEU A 25 -21.36 2.68 51.84
C LEU A 25 -22.49 3.58 52.38
N ARG A 26 -23.61 3.70 51.66
CA ARG A 26 -24.79 4.45 52.11
C ARG A 26 -25.41 3.80 53.35
N ALA A 27 -25.57 2.47 53.32
CA ALA A 27 -26.07 1.70 54.45
C ALA A 27 -25.16 1.86 55.68
N SER A 28 -23.84 1.74 55.50
CA SER A 28 -22.86 1.92 56.58
C SER A 28 -22.88 3.35 57.17
N ALA A 29 -23.09 4.37 56.33
CA ALA A 29 -23.19 5.75 56.77
C ALA A 29 -24.48 6.02 57.57
N GLU A 30 -25.58 5.36 57.23
CA GLU A 30 -26.83 5.40 57.98
C GLU A 30 -26.71 4.65 59.31
N ASP A 31 -26.11 3.46 59.31
CA ASP A 31 -25.85 2.69 60.52
C ASP A 31 -24.96 3.44 61.50
N MET A 32 -23.93 4.15 61.01
CA MET A 32 -23.06 5.02 61.82
C MET A 32 -23.87 6.13 62.52
N GLU A 33 -24.76 6.80 61.79
CA GLU A 33 -25.58 7.87 62.36
C GLU A 33 -26.58 7.32 63.39
N GLN A 34 -27.24 6.20 63.08
CA GLN A 34 -28.13 5.54 64.03
C GLN A 34 -27.40 5.08 65.29
N ALA A 35 -26.18 4.55 65.16
CA ALA A 35 -25.35 4.17 66.30
C ALA A 35 -24.99 5.40 67.16
N ALA A 36 -24.62 6.53 66.55
CA ALA A 36 -24.35 7.77 67.24
C ALA A 36 -25.54 8.24 68.10
N TRP A 37 -26.77 8.17 67.55
CA TRP A 37 -27.97 8.53 68.30
C TRP A 37 -28.28 7.55 69.45
N ARG A 38 -28.02 6.25 69.28
CA ARG A 38 -28.19 5.25 70.35
C ARG A 38 -27.22 5.46 71.51
N GLU A 39 -26.03 5.97 71.23
CA GLU A 39 -25.03 6.38 72.25
C GLU A 39 -25.37 7.72 72.93
N GLY A 40 -26.51 8.32 72.60
CA GLY A 40 -26.97 9.55 73.23
C GLY A 40 -26.31 10.82 72.70
N ILE A 41 -25.71 10.78 71.52
CA ILE A 41 -25.22 11.98 70.84
C ILE A 41 -26.44 12.82 70.42
N ASP A 42 -26.56 14.01 70.99
CA ASP A 42 -27.60 14.98 70.61
C ASP A 42 -27.43 15.38 69.13
N PRO A 43 -28.44 15.14 68.27
CA PRO A 43 -28.41 15.54 66.86
C PRO A 43 -28.16 17.04 66.65
N SER A 44 -28.62 17.86 67.59
CA SER A 44 -28.53 19.32 67.56
C SER A 44 -27.17 19.84 68.07
N GLY A 45 -26.44 18.98 68.79
CA GLY A 45 -25.15 19.30 69.35
C GLY A 45 -24.04 19.32 68.29
N PRO A 46 -22.86 19.88 68.61
CA PRO A 46 -21.75 19.97 67.66
C PRO A 46 -21.30 18.60 67.14
N LEU A 47 -21.37 17.55 67.97
CA LEU A 47 -21.07 16.18 67.56
C LEU A 47 -22.16 15.59 66.64
N GLY A 48 -23.44 15.85 66.92
CA GLY A 48 -24.54 15.41 66.05
C GLY A 48 -24.47 16.03 64.67
N VAL A 49 -24.25 17.35 64.61
CA VAL A 49 -24.03 18.08 63.34
C VAL A 49 -22.83 17.52 62.57
N TRP A 50 -21.74 17.18 63.26
CA TRP A 50 -20.58 16.56 62.62
C TRP A 50 -20.89 15.16 62.06
N VAL A 51 -21.60 14.30 62.81
CA VAL A 51 -22.02 12.97 62.34
C VAL A 51 -22.92 13.07 61.11
N THR A 52 -23.90 13.97 61.12
CA THR A 52 -24.80 14.18 59.97
C THR A 52 -24.02 14.72 58.76
N ALA A 53 -23.09 15.67 58.96
CA ALA A 53 -22.22 16.14 57.89
C ALA A 53 -21.33 15.02 57.31
N LEU A 54 -20.81 14.14 58.17
CA LEU A 54 -20.02 12.99 57.75
C LEU A 54 -20.87 11.99 56.95
N ARG A 55 -22.11 11.69 57.39
CA ARG A 55 -23.06 10.89 56.62
C ARG A 55 -23.27 11.48 55.22
N HIS A 56 -23.54 12.78 55.12
CA HIS A 56 -23.73 13.45 53.83
C HIS A 56 -22.48 13.35 52.93
N ALA A 57 -21.29 13.50 53.49
CA ALA A 57 -20.05 13.34 52.74
C ALA A 57 -19.89 11.91 52.19
N LEU A 58 -20.19 10.88 53.00
CA LEU A 58 -20.12 9.48 52.59
C LEU A 58 -21.16 9.14 51.52
N VAL A 59 -22.39 9.64 51.64
CA VAL A 59 -23.44 9.46 50.63
C VAL A 59 -23.05 10.14 49.31
N ASN A 60 -22.53 11.37 49.35
CA ASN A 60 -22.06 12.07 48.16
C ASN A 60 -20.90 11.33 47.48
N LEU A 61 -20.00 10.72 48.27
CA LEU A 61 -18.90 9.92 47.74
C LEU A 61 -19.40 8.64 47.04
N ALA A 62 -20.41 7.97 47.62
CA ALA A 62 -21.07 6.82 47.02
C ALA A 62 -21.66 7.18 45.65
N ASP A 63 -22.39 8.29 45.58
CA ASP A 63 -23.02 8.79 44.34
C ASP A 63 -22.00 9.14 43.25
N ILE A 64 -20.89 9.79 43.62
CA ILE A 64 -19.81 10.13 42.68
C ILE A 64 -19.13 8.87 42.17
N SER A 65 -18.83 7.91 43.05
CA SER A 65 -18.19 6.64 42.70
C SER A 65 -19.04 5.84 41.71
N GLU A 66 -20.35 5.74 41.97
CA GLU A 66 -21.30 5.06 41.10
C GLU A 66 -21.37 5.72 39.71
N LYS A 67 -21.55 7.05 39.67
CA LYS A 67 -21.59 7.81 38.41
C LYS A 67 -20.28 7.69 37.62
N HIS A 68 -19.15 7.70 38.31
CA HIS A 68 -17.84 7.55 37.66
C HIS A 68 -17.67 6.15 37.05
N SER A 69 -18.05 5.10 37.78
CA SER A 69 -18.00 3.72 37.28
C SER A 69 -18.88 3.52 36.04
N GLN A 70 -20.09 4.09 36.05
CA GLN A 70 -20.98 4.07 34.89
C GLN A 70 -20.37 4.81 33.69
N GLY A 71 -19.84 6.03 33.90
CA GLY A 71 -19.22 6.82 32.83
C GLY A 71 -17.97 6.16 32.23
N VAL A 72 -17.14 5.50 33.05
CA VAL A 72 -15.98 4.74 32.57
C VAL A 72 -16.42 3.54 31.74
N THR A 73 -17.43 2.79 32.21
CA THR A 73 -17.95 1.61 31.50
C THR A 73 -18.53 2.00 30.14
N GLU A 74 -19.28 3.09 30.08
CA GLU A 74 -19.83 3.63 28.85
C GLU A 74 -18.74 4.10 27.89
N THR A 75 -17.71 4.80 28.41
CA THR A 75 -16.56 5.24 27.60
C THR A 75 -15.80 4.05 27.01
N ILE A 76 -15.56 3.00 27.80
CA ILE A 76 -14.91 1.77 27.32
C ILE A 76 -15.74 1.13 26.21
N ARG A 77 -17.06 1.01 26.40
CA ARG A 77 -17.95 0.41 25.39
C ARG A 77 -17.97 1.22 24.11
N ASN A 78 -18.01 2.55 24.19
CA ASN A 78 -17.96 3.42 23.02
C ASN A 78 -16.61 3.35 22.32
N THR A 79 -15.51 3.30 23.08
CA THR A 79 -14.16 3.12 22.53
C THR A 79 -14.02 1.78 21.81
N GLN A 80 -14.50 0.68 22.39
CA GLN A 80 -14.50 -0.63 21.73
C GLN A 80 -15.28 -0.61 20.41
N LYS A 81 -16.47 0.00 20.40
CA LYS A 81 -17.26 0.15 19.17
C LYS A 81 -16.53 0.97 18.09
N LEU A 82 -15.86 2.05 18.47
CA LEU A 82 -15.07 2.88 17.55
C LEU A 82 -13.90 2.08 16.97
N VAL A 83 -13.13 1.39 17.83
CA VAL A 83 -12.01 0.55 17.42
C VAL A 83 -12.47 -0.57 16.48
N ASP A 84 -13.57 -1.24 16.78
CA ASP A 84 -14.13 -2.28 15.91
C ASP A 84 -14.56 -1.73 14.55
N GLY A 85 -15.12 -0.52 14.54
CA GLY A 85 -15.46 0.20 13.30
C GLY A 85 -14.23 0.52 12.46
N GLU A 86 -13.18 1.04 13.09
CA GLU A 86 -11.93 1.40 12.43
C GLU A 86 -11.18 0.16 11.90
N ILE A 87 -11.14 -0.93 12.67
CA ILE A 87 -10.57 -2.21 12.22
C ILE A 87 -11.30 -2.74 10.98
N LYS A 88 -12.64 -2.63 10.94
CA LYS A 88 -13.42 -3.04 9.75
C LYS A 88 -13.09 -2.17 8.54
N GLN A 89 -13.00 -0.85 8.72
CA GLN A 89 -12.63 0.06 7.64
C GLN A 89 -11.22 -0.21 7.12
N LEU A 90 -10.24 -0.40 8.02
CA LEU A 90 -8.87 -0.73 7.66
C LEU A 90 -8.77 -2.07 6.91
N ARG A 91 -9.54 -3.08 7.31
CA ARG A 91 -9.60 -4.37 6.59
C ARG A 91 -10.14 -4.21 5.18
N GLU A 92 -11.19 -3.42 5.01
CA GLU A 92 -11.78 -3.18 3.69
C GLU A 92 -10.82 -2.37 2.80
N ALA A 93 -10.20 -1.32 3.35
CA ALA A 93 -9.19 -0.54 2.64
C ALA A 93 -7.97 -1.39 2.23
N ASN A 94 -7.51 -2.28 3.12
CA ASN A 94 -6.41 -3.21 2.82
C ASN A 94 -6.80 -4.18 1.69
N LYS A 95 -8.01 -4.74 1.74
CA LYS A 95 -8.53 -5.60 0.68
C LYS A 95 -8.55 -4.87 -0.68
N GLN A 96 -9.04 -3.64 -0.71
CA GLN A 96 -9.04 -2.81 -1.92
C GLN A 96 -7.62 -2.51 -2.41
N ALA A 97 -6.69 -2.19 -1.51
CA ALA A 97 -5.29 -1.95 -1.85
C ALA A 97 -4.64 -3.20 -2.45
N VAL A 98 -4.90 -4.39 -1.89
CA VAL A 98 -4.41 -5.66 -2.44
C VAL A 98 -4.98 -5.92 -3.83
N HIS A 99 -6.27 -5.66 -4.05
CA HIS A 99 -6.88 -5.78 -5.38
C HIS A 99 -6.22 -4.82 -6.39
N ALA A 100 -6.08 -3.54 -6.04
CA ALA A 100 -5.42 -2.55 -6.89
C ALA A 100 -3.96 -2.92 -7.19
N MET A 101 -3.22 -3.43 -6.19
CA MET A 101 -1.84 -3.91 -6.41
C MET A 101 -1.78 -5.11 -7.35
N ASN A 102 -2.73 -6.04 -7.24
CA ASN A 102 -2.78 -7.21 -8.13
C ASN A 102 -3.14 -6.81 -9.56
N GLU A 103 -4.07 -5.86 -9.73
CA GLU A 103 -4.40 -5.29 -11.05
C GLU A 103 -3.19 -4.56 -11.65
N ALA A 104 -2.50 -3.74 -10.86
CA ALA A 104 -1.29 -3.04 -11.29
C ALA A 104 -0.18 -4.03 -11.69
N LYS A 105 0.03 -5.09 -10.91
CA LYS A 105 0.97 -6.18 -11.25
C LYS A 105 0.57 -6.88 -12.55
N ALA A 106 -0.71 -7.18 -12.73
CA ALA A 106 -1.20 -7.81 -13.95
C ALA A 106 -1.01 -6.91 -15.18
N ALA A 107 -1.30 -5.61 -15.05
CA ALA A 107 -1.07 -4.62 -16.09
C ALA A 107 0.43 -4.48 -16.44
N LEU A 108 1.31 -4.45 -15.43
CA LEU A 108 2.76 -4.38 -15.62
C LEU A 108 3.28 -5.63 -16.34
N SER A 109 2.80 -6.82 -15.97
CA SER A 109 3.17 -8.07 -16.66
C SER A 109 2.72 -8.07 -18.12
N ARG A 110 1.49 -7.60 -18.41
CA ARG A 110 1.01 -7.46 -19.79
C ARG A 110 1.86 -6.49 -20.60
N ALA A 111 2.20 -5.33 -20.03
CA ALA A 111 3.04 -4.34 -20.69
C ALA A 111 4.44 -4.87 -20.98
N LYS A 112 5.03 -5.67 -20.07
CA LYS A 112 6.32 -6.34 -20.31
C LYS A 112 6.26 -7.34 -21.47
N VAL A 113 5.24 -8.20 -21.49
CA VAL A 113 5.04 -9.18 -22.57
C VAL A 113 4.81 -8.48 -23.91
N GLU A 114 4.05 -7.39 -23.93
CA GLU A 114 3.84 -6.59 -25.13
C GLU A 114 5.14 -5.95 -25.62
N ALA A 115 5.96 -5.40 -24.73
CA ALA A 115 7.29 -4.87 -25.06
C ALA A 115 8.23 -5.95 -25.62
N GLU A 116 8.25 -7.15 -25.03
CA GLU A 116 9.01 -8.29 -25.54
C GLU A 116 8.50 -8.74 -26.92
N THR A 117 7.18 -8.75 -27.12
CA THR A 117 6.58 -9.12 -28.40
C THR A 117 6.89 -8.10 -29.49
N VAL A 118 6.83 -6.80 -29.17
CA VAL A 118 7.17 -5.71 -30.10
C VAL A 118 8.65 -5.74 -30.45
N THR A 119 9.54 -5.98 -29.48
CA THR A 119 10.98 -6.09 -29.76
C THR A 119 11.29 -7.32 -30.62
N LEU A 120 10.67 -8.47 -30.35
CA LEU A 120 10.79 -9.67 -31.20
C LEU A 120 10.30 -9.42 -32.63
N LYS A 121 9.13 -8.79 -32.81
CA LYS A 121 8.61 -8.41 -34.14
C LYS A 121 9.55 -7.44 -34.85
N THR A 122 10.07 -6.44 -34.12
CA THR A 122 11.02 -5.46 -34.68
C THR A 122 12.32 -6.14 -35.14
N ILE A 123 12.84 -7.09 -34.37
CA ILE A 123 14.01 -7.90 -34.76
C ILE A 123 13.69 -8.75 -35.99
N GLN A 124 12.50 -9.36 -36.04
CA GLN A 124 12.07 -10.19 -37.16
C GLN A 124 11.83 -9.40 -38.45
N ASP A 125 11.37 -8.15 -38.35
CA ASP A 125 11.12 -7.27 -39.49
C ASP A 125 12.38 -6.56 -39.97
N LEU A 126 13.23 -6.08 -39.06
CA LEU A 126 14.47 -5.37 -39.40
C LEU A 126 15.62 -6.32 -39.75
N GLY A 127 15.69 -7.51 -39.15
CA GLY A 127 16.71 -8.52 -39.43
C GLY A 127 16.90 -8.81 -40.93
N PRO A 128 15.84 -9.17 -41.68
CA PRO A 128 15.95 -9.43 -43.11
C PRO A 128 16.24 -8.16 -43.93
N GLN A 129 15.83 -6.96 -43.48
CA GLN A 129 16.17 -5.71 -44.16
C GLN A 129 17.63 -5.34 -43.99
N ILE A 130 18.19 -5.51 -42.79
CA ILE A 130 19.61 -5.33 -42.49
C ILE A 130 20.43 -6.35 -43.28
N LEU A 131 20.02 -7.62 -43.32
CA LEU A 131 20.66 -8.66 -44.12
C LEU A 131 20.64 -8.34 -45.63
N LYS A 132 19.53 -7.80 -46.15
CA LYS A 132 19.44 -7.32 -47.54
C LYS A 132 20.39 -6.14 -47.78
N GLY A 133 20.42 -5.15 -46.89
CA GLY A 133 21.32 -4.01 -47.00
C GLY A 133 22.81 -4.39 -46.94
N ILE A 134 23.18 -5.34 -46.07
CA ILE A 134 24.54 -5.88 -46.01
C ILE A 134 24.87 -6.64 -47.30
N ARG A 135 23.97 -7.50 -47.78
CA ARG A 135 24.17 -8.25 -49.04
C ARG A 135 24.32 -7.30 -50.23
N GLU A 136 23.49 -6.27 -50.32
CA GLU A 136 23.58 -5.26 -51.37
C GLU A 136 24.86 -4.42 -51.26
N ALA A 137 25.25 -4.00 -50.05
CA ALA A 137 26.51 -3.29 -49.83
C ALA A 137 27.73 -4.13 -50.22
N VAL A 138 27.72 -5.43 -49.91
CA VAL A 138 28.75 -6.38 -50.32
C VAL A 138 28.77 -6.54 -51.85
N VAL A 139 27.60 -6.71 -52.49
CA VAL A 139 27.49 -6.82 -53.95
C VAL A 139 27.93 -5.53 -54.66
N ILE A 140 27.64 -4.36 -54.10
CA ILE A 140 28.11 -3.07 -54.63
C ILE A 140 29.63 -2.98 -54.54
N ARG A 141 30.21 -3.43 -53.41
CA ARG A 141 31.67 -3.45 -53.23
C ARG A 141 32.34 -4.43 -54.20
N GLU A 142 31.75 -5.60 -54.44
CA GLU A 142 32.24 -6.56 -55.45
C GLU A 142 32.13 -6.01 -56.87
N ARG A 143 31.01 -5.36 -57.24
CA ARG A 143 30.87 -4.73 -58.56
C ARG A 143 31.89 -3.61 -58.78
N GLN A 144 32.14 -2.79 -57.76
CA GLN A 144 33.16 -1.74 -57.85
C GLN A 144 34.58 -2.30 -57.93
N TYR A 145 34.86 -3.41 -57.23
CA TYR A 145 36.14 -4.09 -57.34
C TYR A 145 36.36 -4.68 -58.74
N ASN A 146 35.35 -5.39 -59.27
CA ASN A 146 35.45 -6.00 -60.61
C ASN A 146 35.63 -4.94 -61.70
N ARG A 147 34.91 -3.81 -61.62
CA ARG A 147 35.05 -2.71 -62.58
C ARG A 147 36.44 -2.06 -62.52
N LYS A 148 37.05 -1.93 -61.34
CA LYS A 148 38.44 -1.45 -61.22
C LYS A 148 39.46 -2.42 -61.81
N VAL A 149 39.24 -3.73 -61.68
CA VAL A 149 40.12 -4.76 -62.26
C VAL A 149 40.02 -4.77 -63.78
N GLU A 150 38.82 -4.66 -64.35
CA GLU A 150 38.64 -4.53 -65.81
C GLU A 150 39.31 -3.28 -66.37
N TRP A 151 39.17 -2.12 -65.71
CA TRP A 151 39.85 -0.90 -66.13
C TRP A 151 41.38 -1.01 -66.04
N ARG A 152 41.92 -1.71 -65.04
CA ARG A 152 43.36 -1.99 -64.96
C ARG A 152 43.85 -2.91 -66.08
N ARG A 153 43.07 -3.92 -66.44
CA ARG A 153 43.38 -4.80 -67.58
C ARG A 153 43.31 -4.04 -68.90
N ALA A 154 42.27 -3.22 -69.09
CA ALA A 154 42.13 -2.37 -70.26
C ALA A 154 43.25 -1.33 -70.36
N SER A 155 43.67 -0.72 -69.26
CA SER A 155 44.81 0.22 -69.26
C SER A 155 46.13 -0.47 -69.58
N LEU A 156 46.35 -1.70 -69.08
CA LEU A 156 47.56 -2.47 -69.43
C LEU A 156 47.60 -2.82 -70.91
N VAL A 157 46.46 -3.22 -71.49
CA VAL A 157 46.35 -3.47 -72.94
C VAL A 157 46.58 -2.18 -73.72
N ALA A 158 45.99 -1.05 -73.30
CA ALA A 158 46.19 0.23 -73.95
C ALA A 158 47.66 0.70 -73.91
N VAL A 159 48.35 0.52 -72.78
CA VAL A 159 49.79 0.82 -72.66
C VAL A 159 50.63 -0.10 -73.54
N ALA A 160 50.30 -1.39 -73.64
CA ALA A 160 51.00 -2.33 -74.51
C ALA A 160 50.84 -1.97 -76.00
N VAL A 161 49.62 -1.58 -76.42
CA VAL A 161 49.35 -1.14 -77.80
C VAL A 161 50.06 0.19 -78.10
N LEU A 162 50.05 1.14 -77.16
CA LEU A 162 50.79 2.40 -77.30
C LEU A 162 52.30 2.17 -77.35
N GLY A 163 52.83 1.23 -76.56
CA GLY A 163 54.24 0.84 -76.58
C GLY A 163 54.65 0.21 -77.91
N LEU A 164 53.78 -0.61 -78.52
CA LEU A 164 53.98 -1.14 -79.88
C LEU A 164 53.95 -0.03 -80.95
N PHE A 165 53.01 0.92 -80.84
CA PHE A 165 52.91 2.04 -81.77
C PHE A 165 54.12 2.98 -81.68
N LEU A 166 54.56 3.33 -80.46
CA LEU A 166 55.73 4.18 -80.25
C LEU A 166 57.03 3.46 -80.58
N GLY A 167 57.15 2.16 -80.25
CA GLY A 167 58.29 1.32 -80.65
C GLY A 167 58.38 1.13 -82.16
N GLY A 168 57.25 1.04 -82.85
CA GLY A 168 57.19 1.03 -84.31
C GLY A 168 57.58 2.38 -84.93
N TYR A 169 57.22 3.49 -84.29
CA TYR A 169 57.57 4.83 -84.76
C TYR A 169 59.06 5.16 -84.58
N SER A 170 59.68 4.73 -83.47
CA SER A 170 61.10 4.95 -83.23
C SER A 170 62.00 4.11 -84.14
N TRP A 171 61.55 2.91 -84.54
CA TRP A 171 62.25 2.10 -85.56
C TRP A 171 62.24 2.77 -86.95
N ARG A 172 61.15 3.47 -87.30
CA ARG A 172 61.03 4.17 -88.58
C ARG A 172 61.75 5.52 -88.62
N ALA A 173 62.11 6.08 -87.48
CA ALA A 173 62.90 7.32 -87.39
C ALA A 173 64.41 7.09 -87.49
N TRP A 174 64.87 5.83 -87.41
CA TRP A 174 66.27 5.42 -87.55
C TRP A 174 66.58 4.74 -88.90
N GLN A 175 65.62 4.75 -89.83
CA GLN A 175 65.75 4.26 -91.20
C GLN A 175 65.66 5.42 -92.18
#